data_AF-A0A1T4MKN8-F1
#
_entry.id   AF-A0A1T4MKN8-F1
#
_cell.length_a   1.000
_cell.length_b   1.000
_cell.length_c   1.000
_cell.angle_alpha   90.00
_cell.angle_beta   90.00
_cell.angle_gamma   90.00
#
_symmetry.space_group_name_H-M   'P 1'
#
loop_
_entity.id
_entity.type
_entity.pdbx_description
1 polymer ?
#
loop_
_entity_poly.entity_id
_entity_poly.type
_entity_poly.pdbx_seq_one_letter_code
_entity_poly.pdbx_strand_id
1 'polypeptide(L)'
;PNILGNYAHLLIVNKEDLVSAKHYIQEAFDYIPNATDKETYYNTILAELWFYRYAHYYEEHGVEAEKELTHLLDTGVKSPGWDLAKDIEMAKKNNHPHIEKVEEFAKRLTEPEA
;
A
#
# COMPACT_ATOMS: atom_id res chain seq x y z
N PRO A 1 -12.08 7.24 -0.04
CA PRO A 1 -10.87 6.38 -0.16
C PRO A 1 -9.67 6.83 0.69
N ASN A 2 -9.14 8.06 0.58
CA ASN A 2 -7.97 8.52 1.35
C ASN A 2 -8.15 8.38 2.88
N ILE A 3 -9.29 8.83 3.43
CA ILE A 3 -9.58 8.70 4.87
C ILE A 3 -9.59 7.22 5.33
N LEU A 4 -10.13 6.32 4.51
CA LEU A 4 -10.19 4.89 4.81
C LEU A 4 -8.81 4.23 4.71
N GLY A 5 -8.02 4.59 3.70
CA GLY A 5 -6.62 4.14 3.56
C GLY A 5 -5.74 4.61 4.72
N ASN A 6 -5.84 5.88 5.11
CA ASN A 6 -5.12 6.42 6.26
C ASN A 6 -5.53 5.74 7.56
N TYR A 7 -6.83 5.47 7.72
CA TYR A 7 -7.32 4.78 8.91
C TYR A 7 -6.85 3.33 8.96
N ALA A 8 -6.85 2.62 7.82
CA ALA A 8 -6.28 1.28 7.74
C ALA A 8 -4.79 1.26 8.09
N HIS A 9 -4.00 2.19 7.55
CA HIS A 9 -2.58 2.33 7.91
C HIS A 9 -2.41 2.54 9.42
N LEU A 10 -3.19 3.45 10.03
CA LEU A 10 -3.16 3.68 11.48
C LEU A 10 -3.50 2.42 12.29
N LEU A 11 -4.47 1.60 11.84
CA LEU A 11 -4.81 0.34 12.49
C LEU A 11 -3.67 -0.68 12.41
N ILE A 12 -2.98 -0.76 11.27
CA ILE A 12 -1.79 -1.60 11.09
C ILE A 12 -0.71 -1.13 12.08
N VAL A 13 -0.21 0.10 11.93
CA VAL A 13 1.04 0.52 12.57
C VAL A 13 0.93 0.88 14.05
N ASN A 14 -0.27 1.21 14.54
CA ASN A 14 -0.46 1.62 15.93
C ASN A 14 -1.29 0.63 16.76
N LYS A 15 -2.08 -0.24 16.12
CA LYS A 15 -2.93 -1.21 16.84
C LYS A 15 -2.61 -2.66 16.51
N GLU A 16 -1.79 -2.93 15.49
CA GLU A 16 -1.54 -4.27 14.96
C GLU A 16 -2.86 -5.01 14.60
N ASP A 17 -3.93 -4.26 14.30
CA ASP A 17 -5.26 -4.82 14.01
C ASP A 17 -5.41 -5.04 12.49
N LEU A 18 -4.77 -6.12 12.02
CA LEU A 18 -4.76 -6.48 10.61
C LEU A 18 -6.15 -6.89 10.09
N VAL A 19 -7.04 -7.40 10.95
CA VAL A 19 -8.40 -7.81 10.52
C VAL A 19 -9.24 -6.59 10.17
N SER A 20 -9.29 -5.61 11.07
CA SER A 20 -10.03 -4.36 10.81
C SER A 20 -9.37 -3.57 9.68
N ALA A 21 -8.04 -3.48 9.65
CA ALA A 21 -7.34 -2.80 8.57
C ALA A 21 -7.66 -3.38 7.19
N LYS A 22 -7.76 -4.70 7.06
CA LYS A 22 -8.12 -5.37 5.80
C LYS A 22 -9.50 -4.95 5.32
N HIS A 23 -10.47 -4.86 6.23
CA HIS A 23 -11.83 -4.40 5.90
C HIS A 23 -11.81 -2.97 5.33
N TYR A 24 -11.13 -2.04 6.01
CA TYR A 24 -11.04 -0.66 5.53
C TYR A 24 -10.22 -0.51 4.25
N ILE A 25 -9.20 -1.35 4.02
CA ILE A 25 -8.49 -1.41 2.74
C ILE A 25 -9.46 -1.81 1.63
N GLN A 26 -10.26 -2.85 1.82
CA GLN A 26 -11.25 -3.26 0.84
C GLN A 26 -12.30 -2.16 0.59
N GLU A 27 -12.84 -1.55 1.64
CA GLU A 27 -13.77 -0.42 1.47
C GLU A 27 -13.12 0.76 0.74
N ALA A 28 -11.83 1.02 1.00
CA ALA A 28 -11.10 2.07 0.30
C ALA A 28 -11.00 1.78 -1.20
N PHE A 29 -10.73 0.53 -1.60
CA PHE A 29 -10.76 0.10 -3.00
C PHE A 29 -12.15 0.30 -3.63
N ASP A 30 -13.21 -0.13 -2.94
CA ASP A 30 -14.58 -0.03 -3.44
C ASP A 30 -15.05 1.43 -3.63
N TYR A 31 -14.48 2.36 -2.85
CA TYR A 31 -14.76 3.80 -2.94
C TYR A 31 -13.97 4.52 -4.02
N ILE A 32 -12.91 3.93 -4.57
CA ILE A 32 -12.16 4.53 -5.67
C ILE A 32 -13.03 4.33 -6.92
N PRO A 33 -13.53 5.42 -7.54
CA PRO A 33 -14.33 5.26 -8.74
C PRO A 33 -13.52 4.49 -9.78
N ASN A 34 -14.19 3.67 -10.60
CA ASN A 34 -13.63 3.12 -11.83
C ASN A 34 -13.37 4.26 -12.81
N ALA A 35 -12.42 5.13 -12.48
CA ALA A 35 -12.03 6.28 -13.24
C ALA A 35 -11.18 5.76 -14.39
N THR A 36 -11.81 5.64 -15.55
CA THR A 36 -11.14 5.48 -16.84
C THR A 36 -10.18 6.65 -17.11
N ASP A 37 -10.36 7.77 -16.40
CA ASP A 37 -9.44 8.88 -16.35
C ASP A 37 -8.51 8.77 -15.15
N LYS A 38 -7.23 8.61 -15.47
CA LYS A 38 -6.06 8.54 -14.60
C LYS A 38 -5.88 9.83 -13.80
N GLU A 39 -6.77 10.12 -12.85
CA GLU A 39 -6.51 11.17 -11.88
C GLU A 39 -5.34 10.72 -11.00
N THR A 40 -4.23 11.45 -11.11
CA THR A 40 -2.98 11.23 -10.38
C THR A 40 -3.23 10.99 -8.88
N TYR A 41 -4.22 11.66 -8.32
CA TYR A 41 -4.62 11.53 -6.91
C TYR A 41 -5.12 10.12 -6.54
N TYR A 42 -6.02 9.52 -7.34
CA TYR A 42 -6.53 8.17 -7.03
C TYR A 42 -5.48 7.10 -7.25
N ASN A 43 -4.59 7.29 -8.21
CA ASN A 43 -3.48 6.37 -8.44
C ASN A 43 -2.51 6.33 -7.25
N THR A 44 -2.21 7.49 -6.63
CA THR A 44 -1.41 7.54 -5.41
C THR A 44 -2.05 6.73 -4.28
N ILE A 45 -3.36 6.90 -4.05
CA ILE A 45 -4.09 6.13 -3.04
C ILE A 45 -4.08 4.63 -3.37
N LEU A 46 -4.29 4.26 -4.64
CA LEU A 46 -4.22 2.86 -5.07
C LEU A 46 -2.84 2.26 -4.78
N ALA A 47 -1.76 3.00 -5.03
CA ALA A 47 -0.41 2.51 -4.77
C ALA A 47 -0.17 2.27 -3.27
N GLU A 48 -0.65 3.15 -2.40
CA GLU A 48 -0.61 2.95 -0.94
C GLU A 48 -1.41 1.70 -0.51
N LEU A 49 -2.63 1.53 -1.04
CA LEU A 49 -3.47 0.38 -0.70
C LEU A 49 -2.87 -0.95 -1.17
N TRP A 50 -2.30 -0.98 -2.38
CA TRP A 50 -1.59 -2.15 -2.90
C TRP A 50 -0.32 -2.43 -2.11
N PHE A 51 0.38 -1.39 -1.66
CA PHE A 51 1.51 -1.57 -0.75
C PHE A 51 1.09 -2.25 0.55
N TYR A 52 0.01 -1.85 1.21
CA TYR A 52 -0.46 -2.53 2.43
C TYR A 52 -0.84 -3.98 2.17
N ARG A 53 -1.53 -4.26 1.05
CA ARG A 53 -1.86 -5.63 0.63
C ARG A 53 -0.61 -6.48 0.45
N TYR A 54 0.39 -5.94 -0.23
CA TYR A 54 1.66 -6.62 -0.41
C TYR A 54 2.35 -6.88 0.92
N ALA A 55 2.55 -5.84 1.74
CA ALA A 55 3.34 -5.92 2.97
C ALA A 55 2.71 -6.78 4.09
N HIS A 56 1.38 -6.76 4.23
CA HIS A 56 0.70 -7.35 5.39
C HIS A 56 -0.23 -8.51 5.06
N TYR A 57 -0.62 -8.68 3.80
CA TYR A 57 -1.62 -9.68 3.37
C TYR A 57 -1.12 -10.50 2.18
N TYR A 58 0.19 -10.79 2.16
CA TYR A 58 0.88 -11.42 1.05
C TYR A 58 0.28 -12.77 0.62
N GLU A 59 -0.10 -13.63 1.56
CA GLU A 59 -0.64 -14.96 1.24
C GLU A 59 -1.91 -14.89 0.40
N GLU A 60 -2.73 -13.85 0.62
CA GLU A 60 -4.01 -13.68 -0.06
C GLU A 60 -3.92 -12.80 -1.30
N HIS A 61 -3.11 -11.74 -1.24
CA HIS A 61 -3.10 -10.68 -2.24
C HIS A 61 -1.73 -10.42 -2.85
N GLY A 62 -0.66 -11.09 -2.41
CA GLY A 62 0.72 -10.76 -2.74
C GLY A 62 1.01 -10.68 -4.24
N VAL A 63 0.56 -11.69 -5.01
CA VAL A 63 0.78 -11.74 -6.47
C VAL A 63 0.04 -10.62 -7.20
N GLU A 64 -1.20 -10.35 -6.81
CA GLU A 64 -2.01 -9.28 -7.41
C GLU A 64 -1.45 -7.90 -7.03
N ALA A 65 -1.18 -7.70 -5.74
CA ALA A 65 -0.64 -6.47 -5.21
C ALA A 65 0.72 -6.13 -5.82
N GLU A 66 1.58 -7.12 -6.02
CA GLU A 66 2.87 -6.92 -6.69
C GLU A 66 2.69 -6.41 -8.12
N LYS A 67 1.79 -7.04 -8.89
CA LYS A 67 1.53 -6.69 -10.28
C LYS A 67 0.99 -5.27 -10.40
N GLU A 68 -0.04 -4.93 -9.62
CA GLU A 68 -0.70 -3.64 -9.69
C GLU A 68 0.17 -2.51 -9.12
N LEU A 69 0.88 -2.76 -8.01
CA LEU A 69 1.81 -1.79 -7.45
C LEU A 69 2.98 -1.52 -8.41
N THR A 70 3.55 -2.56 -9.01
CA THR A 70 4.63 -2.40 -10.01
C THR A 70 4.14 -1.56 -11.18
N HIS A 71 2.94 -1.85 -11.71
CA HIS A 71 2.36 -1.07 -12.79
C HIS A 71 2.23 0.42 -12.42
N LEU A 72 1.67 0.73 -11.25
CA LEU A 72 1.50 2.11 -10.79
C LEU A 72 2.85 2.82 -10.64
N LEU A 73 3.82 2.17 -9.99
CA LEU A 73 5.16 2.74 -9.79
C LEU A 73 5.89 2.95 -11.12
N ASP A 74 5.75 2.05 -12.09
CA ASP A 74 6.34 2.18 -13.44
C ASP A 74 5.68 3.31 -14.25
N THR A 75 4.42 3.67 -13.95
CA THR A 75 3.77 4.86 -14.52
C THR A 75 4.15 6.18 -13.82
N GLY A 76 5.06 6.13 -12.84
CA GLY A 76 5.55 7.30 -12.10
C GLY A 76 4.68 7.70 -10.91
N VAL A 77 3.76 6.84 -10.47
CA VAL A 77 2.94 7.12 -9.28
C VAL A 77 3.83 7.13 -8.04
N LYS A 78 3.64 8.15 -7.19
CA LYS A 78 4.38 8.37 -5.95
C LYS A 78 3.42 8.81 -4.85
N SER A 79 3.83 8.59 -3.61
CA SER A 79 3.27 9.21 -2.41
C SER A 79 4.40 9.82 -1.56
N PRO A 80 4.94 10.99 -1.97
CA PRO A 80 6.04 11.63 -1.25
C PRO A 80 5.63 11.99 0.18
N GLY A 81 6.48 11.65 1.15
CA GLY A 81 6.23 11.95 2.57
C GLY A 81 5.29 10.97 3.29
N TRP A 82 4.84 9.91 2.62
CA TRP A 82 4.16 8.80 3.28
C TRP A 82 5.16 7.95 4.07
N ASP A 83 4.99 7.86 5.39
CA ASP A 83 5.92 7.11 6.26
C ASP A 83 5.52 5.64 6.33
N LEU A 84 6.33 4.78 5.70
CA LEU A 84 6.16 3.32 5.64
C LEU A 84 7.18 2.57 6.51
N ALA A 85 7.98 3.26 7.33
CA ALA A 85 9.01 2.62 8.12
C ALA A 85 8.42 1.55 9.06
N LYS A 86 7.30 1.85 9.70
CA LYS A 86 6.60 0.93 10.58
C LYS A 86 5.99 -0.27 9.84
N ASP A 87 5.50 -0.08 8.62
CA ASP A 87 5.01 -1.21 7.81
C ASP A 87 6.12 -2.20 7.50
N ILE A 88 7.31 -1.70 7.14
CA ILE A 88 8.49 -2.54 6.88
C ILE A 88 8.89 -3.30 8.15
N GLU A 89 8.92 -2.63 9.30
CA GLU A 89 9.23 -3.28 10.58
C GLU A 89 8.22 -4.39 10.91
N MET A 90 6.93 -4.16 10.70
CA MET A 90 5.88 -5.16 10.89
C MET A 90 5.99 -6.31 9.89
N ALA A 91 6.26 -6.04 8.62
CA ALA A 91 6.48 -7.07 7.61
C ALA A 91 7.67 -7.98 7.98
N LYS A 92 8.76 -7.39 8.51
CA LYS A 92 9.90 -8.14 9.08
C LYS A 92 9.47 -9.02 10.24
N LYS A 93 8.77 -8.45 11.22
CA LYS A 93 8.26 -9.15 12.42
C LYS A 93 7.36 -10.33 12.03
N ASN A 94 6.55 -10.17 10.99
CA ASN A 94 5.63 -11.18 10.48
C ASN A 94 6.28 -12.18 9.50
N ASN A 95 7.61 -12.14 9.33
CA ASN A 95 8.37 -13.01 8.43
C ASN A 95 7.86 -12.97 6.97
N HIS A 96 7.59 -11.76 6.47
CA HIS A 96 7.16 -11.58 5.09
C HIS A 96 8.16 -12.24 4.11
N PRO A 97 7.70 -13.07 3.15
CA PRO A 97 8.58 -13.92 2.33
C PRO A 97 9.48 -13.13 1.38
N HIS A 98 9.11 -11.90 1.03
CA HIS A 98 9.87 -11.03 0.12
C HIS A 98 10.16 -9.67 0.73
N ILE A 99 10.78 -9.65 1.92
CA ILE A 99 10.98 -8.41 2.66
C ILE A 99 11.81 -7.36 1.90
N GLU A 100 12.83 -7.78 1.14
CA GLU A 100 13.65 -6.87 0.31
C GLU A 100 12.80 -6.10 -0.71
N LYS A 101 11.75 -6.75 -1.23
CA LYS A 101 10.83 -6.15 -2.20
C LYS A 101 9.83 -5.19 -1.55
N VAL A 102 9.44 -5.45 -0.30
CA VAL A 102 8.66 -4.49 0.50
C VAL A 102 9.46 -3.20 0.69
N GLU A 103 10.75 -3.31 1.04
CA GLU A 103 11.64 -2.15 1.20
C GLU A 103 11.84 -1.40 -0.13
N GLU A 104 12.04 -2.13 -1.24
CA GLU A 104 12.14 -1.54 -2.58
C GLU A 104 10.87 -0.76 -2.94
N PHE A 105 9.69 -1.35 -2.77
CA PHE A 105 8.43 -0.69 -3.06
C PHE A 105 8.19 0.52 -2.19
N ALA A 106 8.48 0.44 -0.89
CA ALA A 106 8.37 1.58 0.02
C ALA A 106 9.26 2.73 -0.46
N LYS A 107 10.52 2.44 -0.81
CA LYS A 107 11.47 3.41 -1.35
C LYS A 107 10.96 4.04 -2.64
N ARG A 108 10.56 3.21 -3.61
CA ARG A 108 10.05 3.67 -4.90
C ARG A 108 8.77 4.50 -4.75
N LEU A 109 7.92 4.21 -3.78
CA LEU A 109 6.68 4.96 -3.57
C LEU A 109 6.92 6.31 -2.90
N THR A 110 7.86 6.39 -1.96
CA THR A 110 7.98 7.53 -1.02
C THR A 110 9.09 8.51 -1.36
N GLU A 111 10.13 8.08 -2.07
CA GLU A 111 11.23 8.95 -2.46
C GLU A 111 10.88 9.85 -3.67
N PRO A 112 11.17 11.16 -3.58
CA PRO A 112 11.10 12.05 -4.74
C PRO A 112 12.17 11.65 -5.77
N GLU A 113 11.92 11.94 -7.06
CA GLU A 113 12.94 11.77 -8.11
C GLU A 113 14.17 12.65 -7.79
N ALA A 114 15.35 12.09 -8.02
CA ALA A 114 16.65 12.73 -7.76
C ALA A 114 16.99 13.83 -8.76
#